data_AF-A0A3T0KTX8-F1
#
_entry.id   AF-A0A3T0KTX8-F1
#
_cell.length_a   1.000
_cell.length_b   1.000
_cell.length_c   1.000
_cell.angle_alpha   90.00
_cell.angle_beta   90.00
_cell.angle_gamma   90.00
#
_symmetry.space_group_name_H-M   'P 1'
#
loop_
_entity.id
_entity.type
_entity.pdbx_description
1 polymer ?
#
loop_
_entity_poly.entity_id
_entity_poly.type
_entity_poly.pdbx_seq_one_letter_code
_entity_poly.pdbx_strand_id
1 'polypeptide(L)'
;MPRKKTHEEFVQEVKELVGDEYAVLETYKNAQIKIKIRHNNESCNNYEWNVIPSGFVNSGSRCPKCSGNIKKTTEEFKQEVFKLTGSEYEVLGEYINNKTPIKMRHTLCGCDDWMVTPDNFLRGNKCYKCSGKMKKNHEEFKQEVYSLVGDEYTVLGIYKNAKTKVKMKHNICGYDEWNVIPKSFLLNGRRCPKCANGIRKEKKTKSNSKFEQEVFRLVGIEYQVLGEYVSAKTKITIKHNKCGYDQWDVAPYSFLQGTRCPKCNAPKGETLISKCLDNYNIKYVPQYRFDDCKYKNTLPFDFAIFKEKELLFLIEYDGIQHFEPQEHFGGEEVFKVQQLKDQIKNMYCTDNNIPLYRIPYWKLDEIEDILNKIIYNKHTEVDKASFLVL
;
A
#
# COMPACT_ATOMS: atom_id res chain seq x y z
N MET A 1 26.62 80.03 26.94
CA MET A 1 26.79 78.67 27.48
C MET A 1 25.75 78.47 28.58
N PRO A 2 25.02 77.34 28.64
CA PRO A 2 24.08 77.12 29.74
C PRO A 2 24.84 77.12 31.07
N ARG A 3 24.27 77.81 32.07
CA ARG A 3 24.82 77.88 33.42
C ARG A 3 25.03 76.45 33.96
N LYS A 4 26.25 76.13 34.39
CA LYS A 4 26.53 74.85 35.05
C LYS A 4 25.97 74.90 36.46
N LYS A 5 25.26 73.85 36.88
CA LYS A 5 24.79 73.69 38.25
C LYS A 5 25.99 73.59 39.19
N THR A 6 25.87 74.19 40.37
CA THR A 6 26.77 73.99 41.50
C THR A 6 26.52 72.64 42.17
N HIS A 7 27.38 72.24 43.10
CA HIS A 7 27.19 70.98 43.83
C HIS A 7 25.94 71.04 44.69
N GLU A 8 25.73 72.16 45.38
CA GLU A 8 24.60 72.41 46.26
C GLU A 8 23.28 72.39 45.48
N GLU A 9 23.25 73.02 44.30
CA GLU A 9 22.08 72.99 43.40
C GLU A 9 21.74 71.56 42.94
N PHE A 10 22.75 70.72 42.66
CA PHE A 10 22.52 69.32 42.26
C PHE A 10 22.06 68.45 43.43
N VAL A 11 22.62 68.63 44.64
CA VAL A 11 22.18 67.91 45.84
C VAL A 11 20.74 68.27 46.18
N GLN A 12 20.39 69.56 46.09
CA GLN A 12 19.03 70.04 46.30
C GLN A 12 18.06 69.45 45.27
N GLU A 13 18.44 69.39 43.99
CA GLU A 13 17.63 68.78 42.93
C GLU A 13 17.39 67.28 43.18
N VAL A 14 18.40 66.53 43.64
CA VAL A 14 18.23 65.12 44.02
C VAL A 14 17.26 65.02 45.20
N LYS A 15 17.39 65.88 46.21
CA LYS A 15 16.50 65.88 47.38
C LYS A 15 15.05 66.22 47.02
N GLU A 16 14.82 67.15 46.10
CA GLU A 16 13.49 67.48 45.60
C GLU A 16 12.88 66.32 44.80
N LEU A 17 13.69 65.54 44.08
CA LEU A 17 13.24 64.43 43.24
C LEU A 17 12.89 63.16 44.02
N VAL A 18 13.69 62.81 45.03
CA VAL A 18 13.61 61.52 45.73
C VAL A 18 13.67 61.61 47.26
N GLY A 19 13.59 62.82 47.82
CA GLY A 19 13.69 63.05 49.26
C GLY A 19 15.02 62.56 49.83
N ASP A 20 14.98 61.93 51.01
CA ASP A 20 16.15 61.38 51.69
C ASP A 20 16.46 59.92 51.29
N GLU A 21 15.76 59.37 50.28
CA GLU A 21 15.95 57.99 49.79
C GLU A 21 17.35 57.78 49.18
N TYR A 22 18.00 58.84 48.68
CA TYR A 22 19.35 58.76 48.11
C TYR A 22 20.27 59.84 48.68
N ALA A 23 21.54 59.49 48.90
CA ALA A 23 22.58 60.42 49.35
C ALA A 23 23.68 60.58 48.30
N VAL A 24 23.97 61.82 47.90
CA VAL A 24 25.11 62.16 47.04
C VAL A 24 26.39 62.10 47.87
N LEU A 25 27.32 61.22 47.51
CA LEU A 25 28.56 60.99 48.29
C LEU A 25 29.80 61.67 47.70
N GLU A 26 29.73 62.11 46.43
CA GLU A 26 30.84 62.72 45.71
C GLU A 26 30.44 64.07 45.14
N THR A 27 31.40 65.01 45.10
CA THR A 27 31.18 66.37 44.58
C THR A 27 30.77 66.34 43.10
N TYR A 28 29.68 67.03 42.80
CA TYR A 28 29.18 67.17 41.43
C TYR A 28 30.12 68.05 40.60
N LYS A 29 30.60 67.53 39.47
CA LYS A 29 31.45 68.27 38.52
C LYS A 29 30.65 68.79 37.32
N ASN A 30 29.89 67.91 36.67
CA ASN A 30 28.95 68.23 35.59
C ASN A 30 28.00 67.05 35.34
N ALA A 31 27.03 67.24 34.46
CA ALA A 31 25.94 66.30 34.23
C ALA A 31 26.35 64.93 33.66
N GLN A 32 27.56 64.81 33.08
CA GLN A 32 28.03 63.62 32.36
C GLN A 32 29.15 62.87 33.09
N ILE A 33 29.84 63.50 34.05
CA ILE A 33 30.85 62.82 34.85
C ILE A 33 30.15 62.00 35.93
N LYS A 34 30.50 60.72 36.01
CA LYS A 34 29.96 59.81 37.02
C LYS A 34 30.33 60.31 38.42
N ILE A 35 29.38 60.25 39.33
CA ILE A 35 29.56 60.54 40.76
C ILE A 35 29.05 59.36 41.58
N LYS A 36 29.63 59.18 42.77
CA LYS A 36 29.14 58.20 43.73
C LYS A 36 27.86 58.68 44.42
N ILE A 37 26.83 57.84 44.40
CA ILE A 37 25.57 58.02 45.12
C ILE A 37 25.25 56.75 45.92
N ARG A 38 24.50 56.90 47.02
CA ARG A 38 24.03 55.81 47.86
C ARG A 38 22.51 55.75 47.87
N HIS A 39 21.94 54.55 47.80
CA HIS A 39 20.53 54.32 48.05
C HIS A 39 20.35 54.00 49.54
N ASN A 40 19.71 54.89 50.31
CA ASN A 40 19.48 54.73 51.75
C ASN A 40 18.29 53.78 52.00
N ASN A 41 18.46 52.51 51.67
CA ASN A 41 17.43 51.48 51.84
C ASN A 41 18.04 50.17 52.34
N GLU A 42 17.51 49.67 53.46
CA GLU A 42 17.95 48.42 54.09
C GLU A 42 17.81 47.21 53.15
N SER A 43 16.80 47.19 52.28
CA SER A 43 16.59 46.09 51.31
C SER A 43 17.75 45.91 50.33
N CYS A 44 18.55 46.96 50.09
CA CYS A 44 19.74 46.90 49.25
C CYS A 44 21.05 46.98 50.04
N ASN A 45 20.98 47.00 51.37
CA ASN A 45 22.10 47.22 52.29
C ASN A 45 22.87 48.52 51.98
N ASN A 46 22.13 49.63 51.84
CA ASN A 46 22.70 50.95 51.60
C ASN A 46 23.69 51.00 50.42
N TYR A 47 23.29 50.44 49.28
CA TYR A 47 24.19 50.21 48.16
C TYR A 47 24.74 51.51 47.54
N GLU A 48 26.06 51.56 47.36
CA GLU A 48 26.78 52.68 46.74
C GLU A 48 27.20 52.32 45.31
N TRP A 49 26.94 53.22 44.36
CA TRP A 49 27.41 53.03 42.98
C TRP A 49 27.69 54.37 42.28
N ASN A 50 28.37 54.28 41.15
CA ASN A 50 28.67 55.42 40.30
C ASN A 50 27.54 55.63 39.29
N VAL A 51 26.89 56.79 39.33
CA VAL A 51 25.79 57.17 38.43
C VAL A 51 26.17 58.39 37.59
N ILE A 52 25.64 58.48 36.37
CA ILE A 52 25.72 59.71 35.57
C ILE A 52 24.61 60.66 36.07
N PRO A 53 24.92 61.88 36.54
CA PRO A 53 23.93 62.80 37.10
C PRO A 53 22.71 63.06 36.21
N SER A 54 22.92 63.28 34.89
CA SER A 54 21.78 63.46 33.96
C SER A 54 20.92 62.22 33.84
N GLY A 55 21.50 61.02 33.93
CA GLY A 55 20.76 59.76 33.89
C GLY A 55 19.95 59.52 35.16
N PHE A 56 20.45 59.99 36.31
CA PHE A 56 19.73 59.94 37.58
C PHE A 56 18.53 60.89 37.57
N VAL A 57 18.74 62.16 37.19
CA VAL A 57 17.69 63.19 37.23
C VAL A 57 16.69 63.02 36.08
N ASN A 58 17.16 62.90 34.83
CA ASN A 58 16.29 62.99 33.66
C ASN A 58 15.78 61.63 33.17
N SER A 59 16.56 60.56 33.32
CA SER A 59 16.26 59.25 32.75
C SER A 59 15.76 58.22 33.76
N GLY A 60 15.58 58.62 35.02
CA GLY A 60 15.05 57.72 36.07
C GLY A 60 15.99 56.57 36.44
N SER A 61 17.30 56.69 36.21
CA SER A 61 18.25 55.67 36.67
C SER A 61 18.27 55.63 38.20
N ARG A 62 17.98 54.47 38.79
CA ARG A 62 17.92 54.24 40.25
C ARG A 62 18.87 53.10 40.65
N CYS A 63 18.78 52.66 41.90
CA CYS A 63 19.65 51.63 42.47
C CYS A 63 19.69 50.37 41.57
N PRO A 64 20.84 50.01 40.99
CA PRO A 64 20.95 48.86 40.08
C PRO A 64 20.80 47.53 40.81
N LYS A 65 21.02 47.52 42.13
CA LYS A 65 20.76 46.36 42.99
C LYS A 65 19.26 46.09 43.12
N CYS A 66 18.47 47.13 43.40
CA CYS A 66 17.00 47.02 43.47
C CYS A 66 16.38 46.73 42.11
N SER A 67 16.96 47.23 41.03
CA SER A 67 16.46 46.97 39.67
C SER A 67 16.94 45.64 39.09
N GLY A 68 17.71 44.83 39.83
CA GLY A 68 18.24 43.55 39.36
C GLY A 68 19.27 43.65 38.23
N ASN A 69 19.85 44.82 37.98
CA ASN A 69 20.77 45.11 36.87
C ASN A 69 22.25 44.97 37.24
N ILE A 70 22.57 44.38 38.39
CA ILE A 70 23.96 44.01 38.70
C ILE A 70 24.38 42.88 37.76
N LYS A 71 25.35 43.16 36.89
CA LYS A 71 25.97 42.14 36.06
C LYS A 71 26.93 41.32 36.92
N LYS A 72 26.80 39.99 36.86
CA LYS A 72 27.79 39.08 37.46
C LYS A 72 29.15 39.30 36.81
N THR A 73 30.19 39.25 37.62
CA THR A 73 31.59 39.24 37.18
C THR A 73 32.01 37.84 36.73
N THR A 74 33.11 37.74 35.98
CA THR A 74 33.69 36.43 35.61
C THR A 74 34.03 35.58 36.83
N GLU A 75 34.54 36.18 37.91
CA GLU A 75 34.87 35.45 39.14
C GLU A 75 33.62 34.96 39.88
N GLU A 76 32.55 35.76 39.93
CA GLU A 76 31.27 35.30 40.48
C GLU A 76 30.69 34.14 39.68
N PHE A 77 30.82 34.16 38.34
CA PHE A 77 30.39 33.03 37.51
C PHE A 77 31.26 31.78 37.70
N LYS A 78 32.59 31.93 37.81
CA LYS A 78 33.49 30.81 38.16
C LYS A 78 33.13 30.19 39.52
N GLN A 79 32.85 31.02 40.52
CA GLN A 79 32.39 30.55 41.84
C GLN A 79 31.04 29.83 41.75
N GLU A 80 30.12 30.30 40.91
CA GLU A 80 28.82 29.66 40.70
C GLU A 80 28.97 28.29 40.02
N VAL A 81 29.83 28.18 39.01
CA VAL A 81 30.20 26.89 38.38
C VAL A 81 30.83 25.96 39.41
N PHE A 82 31.79 26.46 40.19
CA PHE A 82 32.45 25.68 41.24
C PHE A 82 31.49 25.19 42.32
N LYS A 83 30.53 26.03 42.76
CA LYS A 83 29.48 25.60 43.71
C LYS A 83 28.58 24.52 43.13
N LEU A 84 28.32 24.55 41.82
CA LEU A 84 27.44 23.61 41.14
C LEU A 84 28.10 22.27 40.83
N THR A 85 29.39 22.28 40.46
CA THR A 85 30.07 21.11 39.90
C THR A 85 31.42 20.79 40.56
N GLY A 86 31.82 21.52 41.60
CA GLY A 86 33.16 21.42 42.16
C GLY A 86 34.24 21.77 41.13
N SER A 87 35.35 21.04 41.16
CA SER A 87 36.50 21.17 40.23
C SER A 87 36.33 20.39 38.91
N GLU A 88 35.15 19.84 38.64
CA GLU A 88 34.88 19.05 37.44
C GLU A 88 34.89 19.89 36.14
N TYR A 89 34.48 21.15 36.22
CA TYR A 89 34.39 22.04 35.07
C TYR A 89 35.24 23.29 35.23
N GLU A 90 35.93 23.67 34.17
CA GLU A 90 36.79 24.84 34.10
C GLU A 90 36.20 25.87 33.11
N VAL A 91 36.13 27.13 33.54
CA VAL A 91 35.69 28.27 32.72
C VAL A 91 36.91 28.91 32.07
N LEU A 92 37.03 28.82 30.75
CA LEU A 92 38.21 29.26 29.99
C LEU A 92 38.05 30.64 29.32
N GLY A 93 36.84 31.20 29.31
CA GLY A 93 36.54 32.50 28.70
C GLY A 93 36.11 33.56 29.71
N GLU A 94 35.84 34.77 29.22
CA GLU A 94 35.28 35.86 30.02
C GLU A 94 33.75 35.82 30.05
N TYR A 95 33.16 36.12 31.21
CA TYR A 95 31.72 36.21 31.35
C TYR A 95 31.24 37.60 30.91
N ILE A 96 30.39 37.63 29.88
CA ILE A 96 29.80 38.88 29.36
C ILE A 96 28.35 39.03 29.84
N ASN A 97 27.54 37.97 29.70
CA ASN A 97 26.16 37.87 30.17
C ASN A 97 25.72 36.38 30.09
N ASN A 98 24.47 36.09 30.48
CA ASN A 98 23.96 34.71 30.52
C ASN A 98 23.62 34.09 29.15
N LYS A 99 23.59 34.89 28.07
CA LYS A 99 23.25 34.46 26.70
C LYS A 99 24.45 34.39 25.76
N THR A 100 25.56 35.06 26.06
CA THR A 100 26.77 34.98 25.24
C THR A 100 27.51 33.67 25.54
N PRO A 101 27.82 32.84 24.54
CA PRO A 101 28.56 31.60 24.74
C PRO A 101 29.93 31.84 25.35
N ILE A 102 30.29 31.03 26.35
CA ILE A 102 31.58 31.01 27.02
C ILE A 102 32.25 29.66 26.78
N LYS A 103 33.58 29.66 26.70
CA LYS A 103 34.37 28.45 26.50
C LYS A 103 34.51 27.69 27.83
N MET A 104 34.13 26.42 27.82
CA MET A 104 34.15 25.53 28.98
C MET A 104 34.98 24.28 28.68
N ARG A 105 35.58 23.71 29.73
CA ARG A 105 36.28 22.41 29.70
C ARG A 105 35.74 21.48 30.77
N HIS A 106 35.65 20.20 30.44
CA HIS A 106 35.32 19.12 31.36
C HIS A 106 36.61 18.36 31.65
N THR A 107 37.09 18.44 32.88
CA THR A 107 38.44 17.96 33.23
C THR A 107 38.55 16.43 33.28
N LEU A 108 37.42 15.72 33.43
CA LEU A 108 37.40 14.27 33.66
C LEU A 108 37.28 13.42 32.39
N CYS A 109 36.64 13.89 31.32
CA CYS A 109 36.26 13.02 30.19
C CYS A 109 37.15 13.14 28.95
N GLY A 110 38.16 14.02 28.97
CA GLY A 110 39.05 14.31 27.83
C GLY A 110 38.26 14.69 26.57
N CYS A 111 37.21 15.50 26.70
CA CYS A 111 36.56 16.11 25.53
C CYS A 111 37.28 17.40 25.17
N ASP A 112 37.15 17.81 23.91
CA ASP A 112 37.62 19.13 23.50
C ASP A 112 36.83 20.23 24.22
N ASP A 113 37.46 21.39 24.36
CA ASP A 113 36.81 22.58 24.89
C ASP A 113 35.60 22.95 24.00
N TRP A 114 34.47 23.30 24.61
CA TRP A 114 33.26 23.65 23.86
C TRP A 114 32.67 24.99 24.29
N MET A 115 31.87 25.58 23.40
CA MET A 115 31.12 26.80 23.67
C MET A 115 29.74 26.46 24.20
N VAL A 116 29.34 27.05 25.32
CA VAL A 116 27.99 26.93 25.89
C VAL A 116 27.57 28.25 26.51
N THR A 117 26.29 28.58 26.46
CA THR A 117 25.81 29.79 27.17
C THR A 117 25.74 29.51 28.68
N PRO A 118 26.11 30.47 29.55
CA PRO A 118 26.03 30.30 30.99
C PRO A 118 24.65 29.82 31.48
N ASP A 119 23.56 30.38 30.94
CA ASP A 119 22.18 29.97 31.27
C ASP A 119 21.93 28.48 30.96
N ASN A 120 22.38 27.98 29.80
CA ASN A 120 22.22 26.58 29.44
C ASN A 120 23.07 25.65 30.31
N PHE A 121 24.29 26.07 30.63
CA PHE A 121 25.17 25.29 31.49
C PHE A 121 24.58 25.13 32.90
N LEU A 122 24.09 26.23 33.49
CA LEU A 122 23.48 26.23 34.82
C LEU A 122 22.18 25.42 34.85
N ARG A 123 21.40 25.39 33.76
CA ARG A 123 20.19 24.55 33.61
C ARG A 123 20.47 23.05 33.36
N GLY A 124 21.73 22.64 33.32
CA GLY A 124 22.10 21.22 33.23
C GLY A 124 22.57 20.74 31.85
N ASN A 125 22.76 21.62 30.86
CA ASN A 125 23.46 21.24 29.64
C ASN A 125 24.98 21.18 29.88
N LYS A 126 25.44 20.01 30.32
CA LYS A 126 26.83 19.68 30.64
C LYS A 126 27.58 19.13 29.43
N CYS A 127 28.75 18.54 29.67
CA CYS A 127 29.62 17.96 28.64
C CYS A 127 28.84 17.07 27.64
N TYR A 128 29.02 17.33 26.34
CA TYR A 128 28.33 16.62 25.25
C TYR A 128 28.71 15.13 25.17
N LYS A 129 29.93 14.78 25.62
CA LYS A 129 30.44 13.40 25.69
C LYS A 129 29.81 12.63 26.83
N CYS A 130 29.79 13.20 28.04
CA CYS A 130 29.22 12.55 29.23
C CYS A 130 27.68 12.55 29.26
N SER A 131 27.04 13.53 28.62
CA SER A 131 25.58 13.57 28.50
C SER A 131 25.00 12.59 27.46
N GLY A 132 25.82 11.72 26.86
CA GLY A 132 25.39 10.76 25.84
C GLY A 132 24.88 11.41 24.55
N LYS A 133 25.17 12.70 24.34
CA LYS A 133 24.71 13.49 23.19
C LYS A 133 25.67 13.43 21.98
N MET A 134 26.74 12.65 22.04
CA MET A 134 27.58 12.40 20.88
C MET A 134 26.73 11.78 19.76
N LYS A 135 26.67 12.48 18.62
CA LYS A 135 25.97 11.97 17.45
C LYS A 135 26.81 10.87 16.83
N LYS A 136 26.17 9.73 16.57
CA LYS A 136 26.76 8.61 15.85
C LYS A 136 27.38 9.09 14.54
N ASN A 137 28.62 8.72 14.25
CA ASN A 137 29.28 9.03 12.99
C ASN A 137 29.02 7.94 11.95
N HIS A 138 29.51 8.15 10.72
CA HIS A 138 29.24 7.22 9.61
C HIS A 138 29.85 5.83 9.82
N GLU A 139 31.06 5.75 10.37
CA GLU A 139 31.77 4.48 10.58
C GLU A 139 31.16 3.69 11.75
N GLU A 140 30.77 4.37 12.83
CA GLU A 140 30.01 3.75 13.92
C GLU A 140 28.68 3.17 13.43
N PHE A 141 27.98 3.86 12.52
CA PHE A 141 26.76 3.32 11.91
C PHE A 141 27.02 2.08 11.05
N LYS A 142 28.09 2.08 10.23
CA LYS A 142 28.47 0.88 9.45
C LYS A 142 28.78 -0.30 10.36
N GLN A 143 29.59 -0.07 11.40
CA GLN A 143 29.93 -1.10 12.38
C GLN A 143 28.70 -1.65 13.08
N GLU A 144 27.74 -0.80 13.45
CA GLU A 144 26.50 -1.26 14.09
C GLU A 144 25.62 -2.08 13.15
N VAL A 145 25.53 -1.70 11.86
CA VAL A 145 24.86 -2.52 10.85
C VAL A 145 25.56 -3.88 10.74
N TYR A 146 26.89 -3.90 10.60
CA TYR A 146 27.67 -5.13 10.52
C TYR A 146 27.50 -6.01 11.77
N SER A 147 27.52 -5.44 12.97
CA SER A 147 27.29 -6.19 14.21
C SER A 147 25.88 -6.77 14.29
N LEU A 148 24.89 -6.16 13.63
CA LEU A 148 23.49 -6.62 13.65
C LEU A 148 23.21 -7.72 12.62
N VAL A 149 23.78 -7.63 11.42
CA VAL A 149 23.43 -8.50 10.28
C VAL A 149 24.61 -9.06 9.50
N GLY A 150 25.85 -8.81 9.95
CA GLY A 150 27.08 -9.18 9.26
C GLY A 150 27.13 -8.64 7.84
N ASP A 151 27.57 -9.48 6.92
CA ASP A 151 27.68 -9.19 5.48
C ASP A 151 26.37 -9.33 4.69
N GLU A 152 25.24 -9.60 5.36
CA GLU A 152 23.95 -9.73 4.67
C GLU A 152 23.53 -8.40 4.01
N TYR A 153 23.91 -7.26 4.61
CA TYR A 153 23.57 -5.93 4.11
C TYR A 153 24.79 -5.03 3.98
N THR A 154 24.78 -4.17 2.96
CA THR A 154 25.82 -3.16 2.73
C THR A 154 25.24 -1.74 2.82
N VAL A 155 25.91 -0.87 3.55
CA VAL A 155 25.61 0.58 3.61
C VAL A 155 26.30 1.27 2.44
N LEU A 156 25.53 1.81 1.49
CA LEU A 156 26.04 2.50 0.30
C LEU A 156 26.00 4.03 0.43
N GLY A 157 25.05 4.56 1.19
CA GLY A 157 24.90 6.00 1.40
C GLY A 157 25.64 6.51 2.65
N ILE A 158 25.98 7.81 2.64
CA ILE A 158 26.55 8.48 3.82
C ILE A 158 25.46 8.64 4.89
N TYR A 159 25.76 8.19 6.11
CA TYR A 159 24.89 8.37 7.27
C TYR A 159 24.95 9.83 7.75
N LYS A 160 23.79 10.46 7.90
CA LYS A 160 23.68 11.84 8.42
C LYS A 160 23.15 11.88 9.86
N ASN A 161 22.09 11.12 10.13
CA ASN A 161 21.46 10.98 11.46
C ASN A 161 20.44 9.84 11.42
N ALA A 162 19.87 9.49 12.58
CA ALA A 162 18.98 8.35 12.73
C ALA A 162 17.63 8.44 11.97
N LYS A 163 17.24 9.65 11.51
CA LYS A 163 15.95 9.93 10.85
C LYS A 163 16.09 10.14 9.34
N THR A 164 17.24 10.60 8.86
CA THR A 164 17.51 10.79 7.43
C THR A 164 17.79 9.46 6.77
N LYS A 165 17.14 9.20 5.63
CA LYS A 165 17.30 7.94 4.90
C LYS A 165 18.75 7.75 4.45
N VAL A 166 19.22 6.51 4.54
CA VAL A 166 20.50 6.04 4.03
C VAL A 166 20.25 4.98 2.96
N LYS A 167 21.08 4.96 1.91
CA LYS A 167 20.98 3.96 0.86
C LYS A 167 21.64 2.66 1.30
N MET A 168 20.95 1.54 1.14
CA MET A 168 21.41 0.20 1.51
C MET A 168 21.16 -0.81 0.40
N LYS A 169 21.93 -1.90 0.44
CA LYS A 169 21.81 -3.07 -0.44
C LYS A 169 21.67 -4.34 0.40
N HIS A 170 20.87 -5.29 -0.08
CA HIS A 170 20.74 -6.63 0.48
C HIS A 170 21.48 -7.57 -0.45
N ASN A 171 22.52 -8.22 0.06
CA ASN A 171 23.50 -8.90 -0.80
C ASN A 171 22.99 -10.24 -1.35
N ILE A 172 21.90 -10.78 -0.78
CA ILE A 172 21.43 -12.13 -1.08
C ILE A 172 20.24 -12.15 -2.04
N CYS A 173 19.27 -11.24 -1.90
CA CYS A 173 18.00 -11.35 -2.63
C CYS A 173 17.99 -10.79 -4.07
N GLY A 174 19.10 -10.20 -4.51
CA GLY A 174 19.22 -9.57 -5.82
C GLY A 174 18.20 -8.45 -6.06
N TYR A 175 17.80 -7.72 -5.01
CA TYR A 175 16.96 -6.53 -5.13
C TYR A 175 17.84 -5.29 -5.29
N ASP A 176 17.30 -4.29 -5.98
CA ASP A 176 17.97 -3.00 -6.17
C ASP A 176 18.22 -2.29 -4.83
N GLU A 177 19.16 -1.35 -4.86
CA GLU A 177 19.49 -0.49 -3.73
C GLU A 177 18.25 0.32 -3.30
N TRP A 178 17.99 0.40 -2.00
CA TRP A 178 16.85 1.17 -1.49
C TRP A 178 17.24 2.09 -0.35
N ASN A 179 16.40 3.09 -0.12
CA ASN A 179 16.57 4.05 0.96
C ASN A 179 15.80 3.61 2.20
N VAL A 180 16.48 3.50 3.35
CA VAL A 180 15.89 3.12 4.63
C VAL A 180 16.24 4.13 5.72
N ILE A 181 15.34 4.32 6.68
CA ILE A 181 15.60 5.13 7.87
C ILE A 181 16.49 4.31 8.83
N PRO A 182 17.68 4.78 9.22
CA PRO A 182 18.61 4.04 10.08
C PRO A 182 17.97 3.52 11.37
N LYS A 183 17.21 4.36 12.08
CA LYS A 183 16.49 3.94 13.30
C LYS A 183 15.55 2.77 13.04
N SER A 184 14.85 2.76 11.91
CA SER A 184 13.93 1.68 11.56
C SER A 184 14.65 0.38 11.19
N PHE A 185 15.82 0.49 10.56
CA PHE A 185 16.64 -0.69 10.24
C PHE A 185 17.19 -1.32 11.52
N LEU A 186 17.80 -0.52 12.39
CA LEU A 186 18.49 -0.99 13.59
C LEU A 186 17.52 -1.47 14.68
N LEU A 187 16.48 -0.69 14.98
CA LEU A 187 15.61 -0.95 16.14
C LEU A 187 14.27 -1.59 15.77
N ASN A 188 13.68 -1.20 14.64
CA ASN A 188 12.31 -1.64 14.30
C ASN A 188 12.29 -2.88 13.39
N GLY A 189 13.45 -3.52 13.16
CA GLY A 189 13.55 -4.72 12.32
C GLY A 189 13.17 -4.51 10.85
N ARG A 190 13.21 -3.27 10.33
CA ARG A 190 12.90 -3.01 8.91
C ARG A 190 14.03 -3.55 8.04
N ARG A 191 13.70 -4.44 7.10
CA ARG A 191 14.64 -5.14 6.21
C ARG A 191 14.32 -4.89 4.73
N CYS A 192 14.97 -5.62 3.84
CA CYS A 192 14.74 -5.55 2.40
C CYS A 192 13.24 -5.61 2.05
N PRO A 193 12.71 -4.65 1.27
CA PRO A 193 11.28 -4.60 0.95
C PRO A 193 10.83 -5.76 0.05
N LYS A 194 11.69 -6.27 -0.84
CA LYS A 194 11.39 -7.46 -1.68
C LYS A 194 11.15 -8.69 -0.81
N CYS A 195 12.08 -8.99 0.10
CA CYS A 195 11.97 -10.13 1.02
C CYS A 195 10.76 -9.98 1.96
N ALA A 196 10.56 -8.78 2.53
CA ALA A 196 9.42 -8.51 3.40
C ALA A 196 8.07 -8.69 2.68
N ASN A 197 7.99 -8.29 1.40
CA ASN A 197 6.79 -8.50 0.59
C ASN A 197 6.59 -9.98 0.21
N GLY A 198 7.67 -10.72 -0.06
CA GLY A 198 7.61 -12.18 -0.29
C GLY A 198 6.96 -12.91 0.89
N ILE A 199 7.47 -12.68 2.11
CA ILE A 199 6.93 -13.28 3.34
C ILE A 199 5.46 -12.88 3.57
N ARG A 200 5.11 -11.61 3.28
CA ARG A 200 3.71 -11.15 3.38
C ARG A 200 2.79 -11.82 2.36
N LYS A 201 3.29 -12.10 1.15
CA LYS A 201 2.55 -12.81 0.12
C LYS A 201 2.31 -14.25 0.53
N GLU A 202 3.33 -14.95 1.01
CA GLU A 202 3.23 -16.32 1.55
C GLU A 202 2.22 -16.42 2.70
N LYS A 203 2.23 -15.46 3.63
CA LYS A 203 1.24 -15.42 4.72
C LYS A 203 -0.19 -15.15 4.25
N LYS A 204 -0.36 -14.49 3.10
CA LYS A 204 -1.69 -14.19 2.52
C LYS A 204 -2.21 -15.28 1.60
N THR A 205 -1.34 -16.07 0.99
CA THR A 205 -1.75 -17.20 0.16
C THR A 205 -2.43 -18.26 1.04
N LYS A 206 -3.65 -18.65 0.66
CA LYS A 206 -4.35 -19.77 1.30
C LYS A 206 -3.49 -21.03 1.18
N SER A 207 -3.50 -21.90 2.18
CA SER A 207 -2.85 -23.20 2.09
C SER A 207 -3.63 -24.15 1.19
N ASN A 208 -2.98 -25.20 0.69
CA ASN A 208 -3.62 -26.22 -0.15
C ASN A 208 -4.84 -26.86 0.53
N SER A 209 -4.66 -27.30 1.78
CA SER A 209 -5.75 -27.88 2.58
C SER A 209 -6.95 -26.94 2.74
N LYS A 210 -6.71 -25.62 2.87
CA LYS A 210 -7.81 -24.65 2.96
C LYS A 210 -8.58 -24.54 1.64
N PHE A 211 -7.90 -24.62 0.51
CA PHE A 211 -8.55 -24.62 -0.81
C PHE A 211 -9.37 -25.90 -1.03
N GLU A 212 -8.81 -27.07 -0.71
CA GLU A 212 -9.53 -28.35 -0.78
C GLU A 212 -10.81 -28.34 0.06
N GLN A 213 -10.77 -27.79 1.27
CA GLN A 213 -11.96 -27.62 2.12
C GLN A 213 -13.00 -26.68 1.50
N GLU A 214 -12.59 -25.61 0.82
CA GLU A 214 -13.51 -24.71 0.11
C GLU A 214 -14.20 -25.43 -1.06
N VAL A 215 -13.46 -26.21 -1.84
CA VAL A 215 -14.02 -27.04 -2.91
C VAL A 215 -15.01 -28.07 -2.35
N PHE A 216 -14.61 -28.81 -1.30
CA PHE A 216 -15.48 -29.79 -0.66
C PHE A 216 -16.76 -29.17 -0.10
N ARG A 217 -16.69 -27.99 0.52
CA ARG A 217 -17.89 -27.27 0.99
C ARG A 217 -18.81 -26.82 -0.13
N LEU A 218 -18.25 -26.52 -1.31
CA LEU A 218 -19.00 -26.02 -2.46
C LEU A 218 -19.70 -27.12 -3.25
N VAL A 219 -19.01 -28.25 -3.48
CA VAL A 219 -19.47 -29.31 -4.40
C VAL A 219 -19.35 -30.73 -3.82
N GLY A 220 -18.96 -30.86 -2.55
CA GLY A 220 -18.79 -32.16 -1.90
C GLY A 220 -17.71 -33.01 -2.57
N ILE A 221 -18.00 -34.30 -2.73
CA ILE A 221 -17.12 -35.30 -3.37
C ILE A 221 -17.24 -35.36 -4.89
N GLU A 222 -18.08 -34.50 -5.50
CA GLU A 222 -18.32 -34.52 -6.94
C GLU A 222 -17.05 -34.16 -7.74
N TYR A 223 -16.20 -33.31 -7.16
CA TYR A 223 -14.94 -32.88 -7.75
C TYR A 223 -13.77 -33.21 -6.84
N GLN A 224 -12.63 -33.57 -7.44
CA GLN A 224 -11.39 -33.85 -6.76
C GLN A 224 -10.30 -32.87 -7.20
N VAL A 225 -9.64 -32.21 -6.25
CA VAL A 225 -8.46 -31.39 -6.49
C VAL A 225 -7.24 -32.31 -6.58
N LEU A 226 -6.47 -32.21 -7.67
CA LEU A 226 -5.31 -33.06 -7.93
C LEU A 226 -3.98 -32.30 -7.92
N GLY A 227 -4.01 -30.98 -8.12
CA GLY A 227 -2.82 -30.12 -8.06
C GLY A 227 -2.62 -29.43 -6.72
N GLU A 228 -1.50 -28.72 -6.58
CA GLU A 228 -1.24 -27.86 -5.42
C GLU A 228 -1.71 -26.41 -5.66
N TYR A 229 -2.36 -25.83 -4.65
CA TYR A 229 -2.78 -24.44 -4.68
C TYR A 229 -1.58 -23.50 -4.51
N VAL A 230 -1.28 -22.75 -5.57
CA VAL A 230 -0.26 -21.68 -5.56
C VAL A 230 -0.89 -20.31 -5.35
N SER A 231 -1.94 -19.99 -6.11
CA SER A 231 -2.65 -18.72 -6.02
C SER A 231 -4.04 -18.80 -6.63
N ALA A 232 -4.89 -17.81 -6.36
CA ALA A 232 -6.25 -17.78 -6.89
C ALA A 232 -6.30 -17.79 -8.43
N LYS A 233 -5.26 -17.29 -9.10
CA LYS A 233 -5.16 -17.15 -10.57
C LYS A 233 -4.33 -18.23 -11.24
N THR A 234 -3.41 -18.88 -10.51
CA THR A 234 -2.59 -19.97 -11.05
C THR A 234 -3.48 -21.18 -11.23
N LYS A 235 -3.54 -21.74 -12.43
CA LYS A 235 -4.39 -22.89 -12.71
C LYS A 235 -4.00 -24.08 -11.83
N ILE A 236 -5.01 -24.83 -11.39
CA ILE A 236 -4.90 -26.06 -10.63
C ILE A 236 -5.65 -27.16 -11.36
N THR A 237 -5.12 -28.38 -11.31
CA THR A 237 -5.73 -29.55 -11.92
C THR A 237 -6.86 -30.06 -11.04
N ILE A 238 -8.06 -30.20 -11.63
CA ILE A 238 -9.27 -30.73 -10.99
C ILE A 238 -9.84 -31.85 -11.86
N LYS A 239 -10.45 -32.85 -11.21
CA LYS A 239 -11.19 -33.94 -11.85
C LYS A 239 -12.65 -33.91 -11.42
N HIS A 240 -13.54 -34.22 -12.35
CA HIS A 240 -14.96 -34.43 -12.08
C HIS A 240 -15.22 -35.92 -11.98
N ASN A 241 -15.64 -36.40 -10.81
CA ASN A 241 -15.71 -37.83 -10.53
C ASN A 241 -16.85 -38.55 -11.25
N LYS A 242 -17.85 -37.80 -11.77
CA LYS A 242 -19.08 -38.38 -12.32
C LYS A 242 -19.07 -38.59 -13.84
N CYS A 243 -18.46 -37.69 -14.62
CA CYS A 243 -18.66 -37.68 -16.09
C CYS A 243 -17.62 -38.46 -16.91
N GLY A 244 -16.62 -39.05 -16.25
CA GLY A 244 -15.52 -39.77 -16.89
C GLY A 244 -14.66 -38.89 -17.82
N TYR A 245 -14.73 -37.57 -17.68
CA TYR A 245 -13.81 -36.66 -18.36
C TYR A 245 -12.45 -36.66 -17.67
N ASP A 246 -11.39 -36.47 -18.46
CA ASP A 246 -10.06 -36.32 -17.92
C ASP A 246 -9.93 -35.10 -17.01
N GLN A 247 -8.88 -35.10 -16.20
CA GLN A 247 -8.53 -33.97 -15.37
C GLN A 247 -8.21 -32.74 -16.24
N TRP A 248 -8.62 -31.55 -15.79
CA TRP A 248 -8.34 -30.30 -16.51
C TRP A 248 -7.84 -29.21 -15.56
N ASP A 249 -7.16 -28.24 -16.14
CA ASP A 249 -6.62 -27.11 -15.42
C ASP A 249 -7.61 -25.94 -15.40
N VAL A 250 -7.95 -25.47 -14.20
CA VAL A 250 -8.86 -24.34 -13.98
C VAL A 250 -8.26 -23.37 -12.97
N ALA A 251 -8.50 -22.08 -13.14
CA ALA A 251 -8.13 -21.11 -12.11
C ALA A 251 -9.00 -21.32 -10.85
N PRO A 252 -8.40 -21.46 -9.65
CA PRO A 252 -9.15 -21.64 -8.40
C PRO A 252 -10.29 -20.64 -8.19
N TYR A 253 -10.07 -19.36 -8.49
CA TYR A 253 -11.11 -18.33 -8.35
C TYR A 253 -12.29 -18.57 -9.30
N SER A 254 -12.03 -18.97 -10.55
CA SER A 254 -13.06 -19.25 -11.55
C SER A 254 -13.88 -20.47 -11.15
N PHE A 255 -13.23 -21.52 -10.63
CA PHE A 255 -13.92 -22.70 -10.13
C PHE A 255 -14.86 -22.34 -8.96
N LEU A 256 -14.38 -21.56 -7.98
CA LEU A 256 -15.22 -21.11 -6.87
C LEU A 256 -16.38 -20.21 -7.33
N GLN A 257 -16.24 -19.48 -8.45
CA GLN A 257 -17.30 -18.64 -9.02
C GLN A 257 -18.31 -19.36 -9.92
N GLY A 258 -18.12 -20.65 -10.21
CA GLY A 258 -19.11 -21.44 -10.94
C GLY A 258 -18.60 -22.09 -12.23
N THR A 259 -17.34 -21.92 -12.61
CA THR A 259 -16.76 -22.73 -13.68
C THR A 259 -16.73 -24.21 -13.26
N ARG A 260 -17.24 -25.11 -14.11
CA ARG A 260 -17.36 -26.55 -13.86
C ARG A 260 -16.71 -27.35 -14.97
N CYS A 261 -16.88 -28.68 -14.92
CA CYS A 261 -16.34 -29.60 -15.90
C CYS A 261 -16.62 -29.14 -17.35
N PRO A 262 -15.59 -28.97 -18.21
CA PRO A 262 -15.76 -28.55 -19.59
C PRO A 262 -16.70 -29.47 -20.39
N LYS A 263 -16.61 -30.78 -20.19
CA LYS A 263 -17.50 -31.77 -20.83
C LYS A 263 -18.95 -31.60 -20.42
N CYS A 264 -19.23 -31.39 -19.13
CA CYS A 264 -20.59 -31.23 -18.64
C CYS A 264 -21.20 -29.86 -18.94
N ASN A 265 -20.35 -28.85 -19.08
CA ASN A 265 -20.76 -27.48 -19.38
C ASN A 265 -20.71 -27.16 -20.89
N ALA A 266 -20.37 -28.15 -21.73
CA ALA A 266 -20.39 -28.01 -23.19
C ALA A 266 -21.83 -27.82 -23.68
N PRO A 267 -22.06 -27.02 -24.75
CA PRO A 267 -23.36 -26.90 -25.38
C PRO A 267 -23.85 -28.27 -25.87
N LYS A 268 -25.14 -28.58 -25.67
CA LYS A 268 -25.77 -29.76 -26.27
C LYS A 268 -25.93 -29.55 -27.79
N GLY A 269 -25.98 -30.63 -28.57
CA GLY A 269 -26.02 -30.56 -30.04
C GLY A 269 -27.07 -29.62 -30.61
N GLU A 270 -28.32 -29.70 -30.16
CA GLU A 270 -29.40 -28.78 -30.57
C GLU A 270 -29.05 -27.29 -30.30
N THR A 271 -28.41 -26.99 -29.17
CA THR A 271 -27.98 -25.63 -28.84
C THR A 271 -26.89 -25.13 -29.79
N LEU A 272 -26.00 -26.01 -30.22
CA LEU A 272 -24.95 -25.68 -31.19
C LEU A 272 -25.56 -25.42 -32.58
N ILE A 273 -26.48 -26.28 -33.02
CA ILE A 273 -27.19 -26.14 -34.30
C ILE A 273 -27.96 -24.81 -34.35
N SER A 274 -28.74 -24.49 -33.30
CA SER A 274 -29.48 -23.23 -33.19
C SER A 274 -28.55 -22.01 -33.30
N LYS A 275 -27.42 -22.00 -32.59
CA LYS A 275 -26.42 -20.93 -32.69
C LYS A 275 -25.82 -20.80 -34.08
N CYS A 276 -25.51 -21.92 -34.74
CA CYS A 276 -24.99 -21.89 -36.11
C CYS A 276 -26.02 -21.29 -37.06
N LEU A 277 -27.29 -21.73 -37.01
CA LEU A 277 -28.36 -21.21 -37.85
C LEU A 277 -28.60 -19.70 -37.62
N ASP A 278 -28.57 -19.25 -36.36
CA ASP A 278 -28.66 -17.84 -36.00
C ASP A 278 -27.49 -17.02 -36.60
N ASN A 279 -26.25 -17.54 -36.51
CA ASN A 279 -25.06 -16.89 -37.05
C ASN A 279 -25.10 -16.75 -38.58
N TYR A 280 -25.66 -17.74 -39.28
CA TYR A 280 -25.86 -17.69 -40.73
C TYR A 280 -27.12 -16.89 -41.13
N ASN A 281 -27.85 -16.32 -40.16
CA ASN A 281 -29.08 -15.56 -40.38
C ASN A 281 -30.16 -16.35 -41.15
N ILE A 282 -30.24 -17.65 -40.88
CA ILE A 282 -31.21 -18.57 -41.50
C ILE A 282 -32.47 -18.62 -40.65
N LYS A 283 -33.65 -18.53 -41.27
CA LYS A 283 -34.93 -18.68 -40.57
C LYS A 283 -35.24 -20.15 -40.33
N TYR A 284 -35.50 -20.50 -39.08
CA TYR A 284 -35.90 -21.84 -38.69
C TYR A 284 -36.99 -21.84 -37.63
N VAL A 285 -37.69 -22.98 -37.51
CA VAL A 285 -38.65 -23.25 -36.43
C VAL A 285 -38.18 -24.47 -35.65
N PRO A 286 -37.90 -24.35 -34.35
CA PRO A 286 -37.54 -25.49 -33.52
C PRO A 286 -38.76 -26.37 -33.20
N GLN A 287 -38.55 -27.67 -33.01
CA GLN A 287 -39.58 -28.65 -32.64
C GLN A 287 -40.82 -28.64 -33.55
N TYR A 288 -40.59 -28.50 -34.86
CA TYR A 288 -41.65 -28.40 -35.86
C TYR A 288 -42.47 -29.68 -35.96
N ARG A 289 -43.79 -29.57 -36.10
CA ARG A 289 -44.70 -30.72 -36.11
C ARG A 289 -45.60 -30.63 -37.34
N PHE A 290 -45.81 -31.76 -37.98
CA PHE A 290 -46.85 -31.92 -39.00
C PHE A 290 -48.09 -32.55 -38.37
N ASP A 291 -49.27 -32.13 -38.83
CA ASP A 291 -50.56 -32.57 -38.30
C ASP A 291 -50.94 -34.00 -38.65
N ASP A 292 -50.20 -34.64 -39.56
CA ASP A 292 -50.42 -35.97 -40.10
C ASP A 292 -49.23 -36.93 -39.84
N CYS A 293 -48.03 -36.42 -39.53
CA CYS A 293 -46.89 -37.23 -39.06
C CYS A 293 -47.06 -37.65 -37.59
N LYS A 294 -47.69 -38.81 -37.33
CA LYS A 294 -47.99 -39.30 -35.98
C LYS A 294 -47.60 -40.75 -35.73
N TYR A 295 -47.25 -41.04 -34.47
CA TYR A 295 -47.23 -42.40 -33.92
C TYR A 295 -48.47 -42.62 -33.03
N LYS A 296 -48.48 -41.96 -31.86
CA LYS A 296 -49.66 -41.78 -31.00
C LYS A 296 -50.07 -40.31 -30.96
N ASN A 297 -49.06 -39.45 -30.82
CA ASN A 297 -49.13 -38.01 -30.99
C ASN A 297 -48.30 -37.60 -32.21
N THR A 298 -48.42 -36.34 -32.63
CA THR A 298 -47.52 -35.75 -33.63
C THR A 298 -46.06 -35.89 -33.22
N LEU A 299 -45.21 -36.20 -34.18
CA LEU A 299 -43.78 -36.33 -33.95
C LEU A 299 -43.10 -34.99 -34.25
N PRO A 300 -42.37 -34.39 -33.29
CA PRO A 300 -41.63 -33.17 -33.54
C PRO A 300 -40.33 -33.46 -34.30
N PHE A 301 -39.94 -32.53 -35.16
CA PHE A 301 -38.63 -32.45 -35.77
C PHE A 301 -37.80 -31.36 -35.13
N ASP A 302 -36.51 -31.59 -34.86
CA ASP A 302 -35.71 -30.65 -34.05
C ASP A 302 -35.64 -29.25 -34.66
N PHE A 303 -35.38 -29.16 -35.97
CA PHE A 303 -35.39 -27.89 -36.70
C PHE A 303 -36.04 -28.03 -38.08
N ALA A 304 -36.92 -27.09 -38.42
CA ALA A 304 -37.43 -26.91 -39.78
C ALA A 304 -36.87 -25.63 -40.39
N ILE A 305 -36.23 -25.74 -41.55
CA ILE A 305 -35.56 -24.61 -42.22
C ILE A 305 -36.46 -24.07 -43.33
N PHE A 306 -36.71 -22.76 -43.29
CA PHE A 306 -37.59 -22.09 -44.25
C PHE A 306 -36.84 -21.05 -45.08
N LYS A 307 -37.20 -20.97 -46.35
CA LYS A 307 -36.88 -19.82 -47.19
C LYS A 307 -38.18 -19.13 -47.54
N GLU A 308 -38.33 -17.91 -47.04
CA GLU A 308 -39.58 -17.14 -47.12
C GLU A 308 -40.77 -17.87 -46.47
N LYS A 309 -41.56 -18.60 -47.25
CA LYS A 309 -42.71 -19.39 -46.81
C LYS A 309 -42.63 -20.88 -47.19
N GLU A 310 -41.58 -21.28 -47.89
CA GLU A 310 -41.38 -22.65 -48.33
C GLU A 310 -40.45 -23.39 -47.38
N LEU A 311 -40.85 -24.61 -47.00
CA LEU A 311 -40.02 -25.51 -46.21
C LEU A 311 -38.92 -26.10 -47.11
N LEU A 312 -37.66 -25.82 -46.80
CA LEU A 312 -36.54 -26.33 -47.59
C LEU A 312 -36.12 -27.75 -47.17
N PHE A 313 -35.92 -27.95 -45.86
CA PHE A 313 -35.50 -29.22 -45.29
C PHE A 313 -35.67 -29.24 -43.77
N LEU A 314 -35.58 -30.44 -43.20
CA LEU A 314 -35.63 -30.70 -41.76
C LEU A 314 -34.26 -31.17 -41.27
N ILE A 315 -33.96 -30.89 -40.00
CA ILE A 315 -32.75 -31.36 -39.31
C ILE A 315 -33.18 -32.10 -38.03
N GLU A 316 -32.56 -33.26 -37.79
CA GLU A 316 -32.60 -33.99 -36.52
C GLU A 316 -31.18 -34.09 -35.94
N TYR A 317 -31.05 -33.91 -34.63
CA TYR A 317 -29.85 -34.23 -33.89
C TYR A 317 -30.05 -35.51 -33.09
N ASP A 318 -29.51 -36.61 -33.60
CA ASP A 318 -29.71 -37.93 -33.03
C ASP A 318 -28.76 -38.15 -31.86
N GLY A 319 -29.30 -38.05 -30.63
CA GLY A 319 -28.61 -38.45 -29.41
C GLY A 319 -28.26 -39.95 -29.38
N ILE A 320 -27.44 -40.37 -28.40
CA ILE A 320 -27.04 -41.78 -28.23
C ILE A 320 -28.23 -42.75 -28.15
N GLN A 321 -29.37 -42.28 -27.63
CA GLN A 321 -30.61 -43.05 -27.54
C GLN A 321 -31.23 -43.48 -28.88
N HIS A 322 -30.79 -42.92 -30.01
CA HIS A 322 -31.20 -43.36 -31.35
C HIS A 322 -30.39 -44.56 -31.84
N PHE A 323 -29.23 -44.82 -31.23
CA PHE A 323 -28.27 -45.83 -31.68
C PHE A 323 -28.15 -47.00 -30.72
N GLU A 324 -28.27 -46.76 -29.42
CA GLU A 324 -28.10 -47.78 -28.39
C GLU A 324 -29.13 -47.67 -27.27
N PRO A 325 -29.57 -48.80 -26.68
CA PRO A 325 -30.43 -48.78 -25.50
C PRO A 325 -29.66 -48.20 -24.32
N GLN A 326 -30.31 -47.31 -23.58
CA GLN A 326 -29.74 -46.69 -22.39
C GLN A 326 -30.61 -47.04 -21.19
N GLU A 327 -30.05 -47.80 -20.24
CA GLU A 327 -30.75 -48.23 -19.01
C GLU A 327 -31.40 -47.07 -18.26
N HIS A 328 -30.68 -45.94 -18.16
CA HIS A 328 -31.18 -44.74 -17.48
C HIS A 328 -32.42 -44.11 -18.15
N PHE A 329 -32.65 -44.42 -19.43
CA PHE A 329 -33.78 -43.92 -20.23
C PHE A 329 -34.87 -44.97 -20.47
N GLY A 330 -34.83 -46.10 -19.74
CA GLY A 330 -35.83 -47.17 -19.85
C GLY A 330 -35.41 -48.36 -20.73
N GLY A 331 -34.11 -48.45 -21.06
CA GLY A 331 -33.51 -49.64 -21.65
C GLY A 331 -34.05 -50.00 -23.04
N GLU A 332 -34.13 -51.29 -23.30
CA GLU A 332 -34.38 -51.84 -24.65
C GLU A 332 -35.79 -51.56 -25.19
N GLU A 333 -36.79 -51.51 -24.32
CA GLU A 333 -38.18 -51.23 -24.73
C GLU A 333 -38.36 -49.79 -25.23
N VAL A 334 -37.73 -48.81 -24.57
CA VAL A 334 -37.77 -47.41 -25.02
C VAL A 334 -36.99 -47.23 -26.32
N PHE A 335 -35.87 -47.95 -26.48
CA PHE A 335 -35.08 -47.95 -27.69
C PHE A 335 -35.88 -48.44 -28.92
N LYS A 336 -36.60 -49.57 -28.81
CA LYS A 336 -37.47 -50.08 -29.89
C LYS A 336 -38.55 -49.07 -30.28
N VAL A 337 -39.16 -48.41 -29.31
CA VAL A 337 -40.16 -47.34 -29.57
C VAL A 337 -39.52 -46.15 -30.29
N GLN A 338 -38.28 -45.78 -29.92
CA GLN A 338 -37.56 -44.70 -30.57
C GLN A 338 -37.24 -45.03 -32.04
N GLN A 339 -36.75 -46.23 -32.32
CA GLN A 339 -36.50 -46.71 -33.69
C GLN A 339 -37.77 -46.66 -34.56
N LEU A 340 -38.91 -47.08 -34.01
CA LEU A 340 -40.19 -47.03 -34.73
C LEU A 340 -40.62 -45.59 -35.05
N LYS A 341 -40.42 -44.64 -34.12
CA LYS A 341 -40.69 -43.22 -34.38
C LYS A 341 -39.76 -42.65 -35.46
N ASP A 342 -38.49 -43.04 -35.45
CA ASP A 342 -37.53 -42.60 -36.46
C ASP A 342 -37.89 -43.13 -37.85
N GLN A 343 -38.36 -44.37 -37.94
CA GLN A 343 -38.88 -44.94 -39.19
C GLN A 343 -40.09 -44.16 -39.70
N ILE A 344 -41.05 -43.82 -38.84
CA ILE A 344 -42.22 -43.01 -39.23
C ILE A 344 -41.77 -41.65 -39.77
N LYS A 345 -40.83 -40.96 -39.10
CA LYS A 345 -40.29 -39.67 -39.57
C LYS A 345 -39.62 -39.80 -40.93
N ASN A 346 -38.77 -40.83 -41.11
CA ASN A 346 -38.02 -41.04 -42.35
C ASN A 346 -38.97 -41.35 -43.52
N MET A 347 -39.97 -42.23 -43.31
CA MET A 347 -40.99 -42.53 -44.31
C MET A 347 -41.80 -41.29 -44.65
N TYR A 348 -42.26 -40.55 -43.64
CA TYR A 348 -43.02 -39.31 -43.85
C TYR A 348 -42.25 -38.29 -44.71
N CYS A 349 -40.97 -38.09 -44.43
CA CYS A 349 -40.12 -37.18 -45.21
C CYS A 349 -39.94 -37.69 -46.64
N THR A 350 -39.77 -39.01 -46.83
CA THR A 350 -39.62 -39.62 -48.16
C THR A 350 -40.90 -39.50 -48.98
N ASP A 351 -42.05 -39.83 -48.39
CA ASP A 351 -43.36 -39.84 -49.05
C ASP A 351 -43.80 -38.41 -49.43
N ASN A 352 -43.42 -37.40 -48.65
CA ASN A 352 -43.73 -35.99 -48.90
C ASN A 352 -42.60 -35.25 -49.66
N ASN A 353 -41.56 -35.95 -50.10
CA ASN A 353 -40.40 -35.38 -50.79
C ASN A 353 -39.73 -34.22 -50.02
N ILE A 354 -39.66 -34.33 -48.69
CA ILE A 354 -39.02 -33.38 -47.79
C ILE A 354 -37.60 -33.87 -47.47
N PRO A 355 -36.53 -33.11 -47.78
CA PRO A 355 -35.18 -33.50 -47.40
C PRO A 355 -35.01 -33.50 -45.87
N LEU A 356 -34.50 -34.60 -45.33
CA LEU A 356 -34.22 -34.77 -43.90
C LEU A 356 -32.72 -35.00 -43.68
N TYR A 357 -32.08 -34.15 -42.90
CA TYR A 357 -30.67 -34.29 -42.51
C TYR A 357 -30.56 -34.72 -41.05
N ARG A 358 -30.02 -35.91 -40.82
CA ARG A 358 -29.79 -36.43 -39.46
C ARG A 358 -28.32 -36.27 -39.09
N ILE A 359 -28.06 -35.61 -37.97
CA ILE A 359 -26.73 -35.37 -37.44
C ILE A 359 -26.54 -36.26 -36.19
N PRO A 360 -25.68 -37.29 -36.24
CA PRO A 360 -25.50 -38.18 -35.10
C PRO A 360 -24.67 -37.52 -33.98
N TYR A 361 -24.88 -37.96 -32.74
CA TYR A 361 -24.27 -37.33 -31.56
C TYR A 361 -22.73 -37.30 -31.56
N TRP A 362 -22.07 -38.25 -32.24
CA TRP A 362 -20.61 -38.29 -32.35
C TRP A 362 -20.05 -37.29 -33.37
N LYS A 363 -20.90 -36.60 -34.13
CA LYS A 363 -20.51 -35.54 -35.09
C LYS A 363 -20.63 -34.13 -34.51
N LEU A 364 -20.68 -33.99 -33.18
CA LEU A 364 -20.84 -32.71 -32.49
C LEU A 364 -19.84 -31.63 -32.97
N ASP A 365 -18.56 -32.00 -33.10
CA ASP A 365 -17.48 -31.08 -33.50
C ASP A 365 -17.51 -30.72 -35.01
N GLU A 366 -18.26 -31.48 -35.82
CA GLU A 366 -18.37 -31.30 -37.27
C GLU A 366 -19.70 -30.62 -37.66
N ILE A 367 -20.55 -30.25 -36.70
CA ILE A 367 -21.88 -29.67 -36.96
C ILE A 367 -21.78 -28.43 -37.86
N GLU A 368 -20.83 -27.55 -37.59
CA GLU A 368 -20.68 -26.31 -38.38
C GLU A 368 -20.33 -26.62 -39.84
N ASP A 369 -19.41 -27.55 -40.08
CA ASP A 369 -19.03 -27.99 -41.42
C ASP A 369 -20.17 -28.71 -42.15
N ILE A 370 -20.93 -29.54 -41.43
CA ILE A 370 -22.09 -30.25 -41.98
C ILE A 370 -23.16 -29.24 -42.40
N LEU A 371 -23.50 -28.29 -41.53
CA LEU A 371 -24.48 -27.24 -41.82
C LEU A 371 -24.02 -26.38 -43.01
N ASN A 372 -22.75 -25.97 -43.03
CA ASN A 372 -22.18 -25.22 -44.15
C ASN A 372 -22.32 -25.96 -45.48
N LYS A 373 -22.04 -27.26 -45.52
CA LYS A 373 -22.21 -28.07 -46.74
C LYS A 373 -23.68 -28.16 -47.17
N ILE A 374 -24.59 -28.38 -46.23
CA ILE A 374 -26.04 -28.46 -46.51
C ILE A 374 -26.54 -27.14 -47.09
N ILE A 375 -26.18 -26.02 -46.47
CA ILE A 375 -26.59 -24.66 -46.89
C ILE A 375 -25.97 -24.32 -48.25
N TYR A 376 -24.68 -24.56 -48.44
CA TYR A 376 -23.97 -24.25 -49.70
C TYR A 376 -24.46 -25.07 -50.89
N ASN A 377 -24.73 -26.37 -50.70
CA ASN A 377 -25.25 -27.24 -51.76
C ASN A 377 -26.65 -26.80 -52.23
N LYS A 378 -27.47 -26.21 -51.35
CA LYS A 378 -28.80 -25.70 -51.74
C LYS A 378 -28.78 -24.32 -52.39
N HIS A 379 -27.76 -23.50 -52.14
CA HIS A 379 -27.56 -22.27 -52.92
C HIS A 379 -27.21 -22.56 -54.39
N THR A 380 -26.47 -23.65 -54.67
CA THR A 380 -26.01 -23.98 -56.03
C THR A 380 -27.02 -24.74 -56.91
N GLU A 381 -28.04 -25.38 -56.33
CA GLU A 381 -29.13 -26.02 -57.09
C GLU A 381 -30.15 -25.02 -57.65
N VAL A 382 -30.33 -23.86 -57.01
CA VAL A 382 -31.27 -22.80 -57.45
C VAL A 382 -30.74 -22.00 -58.65
N ASP A 383 -29.41 -21.83 -58.75
CA ASP A 383 -28.81 -21.10 -59.88
C ASP A 383 -28.80 -21.94 -61.18
N LYS A 384 -28.82 -23.28 -61.09
CA LYS A 384 -28.93 -24.15 -62.28
C LYS A 384 -30.35 -24.28 -62.83
N ALA A 385 -31.38 -24.13 -61.99
CA ALA A 385 -32.78 -24.13 -62.44
C ALA A 385 -33.17 -22.83 -63.16
N SER A 386 -32.40 -21.75 -62.94
CA SER A 386 -32.63 -20.42 -63.53
C SER A 386 -32.08 -20.27 -64.96
N PHE A 387 -31.42 -21.31 -65.51
CA PHE A 387 -30.81 -21.31 -66.86
C PHE A 387 -31.48 -22.26 -67.86
N LEU A 388 -32.63 -22.85 -67.51
CA LEU A 388 -33.37 -23.79 -68.38
C LEU A 388 -34.78 -23.33 -68.79
N VAL A 389 -35.16 -22.08 -68.50
CA VAL A 389 -36.35 -21.45 -69.09
C VAL A 389 -36.00 -20.03 -69.57
N LEU A 390 -35.35 -19.98 -70.73
CA LEU A 390 -35.69 -19.15 -71.91
C LEU A 390 -34.66 -19.36 -73.01
#